data_AF-A0A9X3TNI0-F1
#
_entry.id   AF-A0A9X3TNI0-F1
#
_cell.length_a   1.000
_cell.length_b   1.000
_cell.length_c   1.000
_cell.angle_alpha   90.00
_cell.angle_beta   90.00
_cell.angle_gamma   90.00
#
_symmetry.space_group_name_H-M   'P 1'
#
loop_
_entity.id
_entity.type
_entity.pdbx_description
1 polymer ?
#
loop_
_entity_poly.entity_id
_entity_poly.type
_entity_poly.pdbx_seq_one_letter_code
_entity_poly.pdbx_strand_id
1 'polypeptide(L)'
;MRKRQPAGLAVAAVLSAALLGGCEAPQLGQWLPGASAQPQPAAPADVQPKTEEPSTDGTAAPSSSSISLAAVPANLVLAPGAKQTLPYGDGVTYRSSAPDVVTVGPNGELAVSSRAATGSTATVTVEYQGERKTATITVKPSLASTVTMVNGVPTVTNPDDLVVVVNKERALPADYVPPRLVEPNVPFTFSGKAEKRLLREEAARALEELFAKANQDGIQLYGVSGYRSYHTQKVLYEGYVKTQGAEHAARYSALPGKSEHQTGLAIDVAGSDRSTLLEEPFAYTREGKWLAEHCAEYGFIIRYLKGKEEITGYAYEPWHLRYVGKAVAQEIMSKGMTLEEYFKDAGPVQAQ
;
A
#
# COMPACT_ATOMS: atom_id res chain seq x y z
N MET A 1 48.06 -2.83 47.97
CA MET A 1 47.23 -1.79 48.60
C MET A 1 47.50 -0.44 47.92
N ARG A 2 46.43 0.29 47.59
CA ARG A 2 46.34 1.74 47.24
C ARG A 2 47.03 2.18 45.93
N LYS A 3 46.23 2.32 44.86
CA LYS A 3 45.55 3.55 44.36
C LYS A 3 46.50 4.45 43.56
N ARG A 4 46.35 4.42 42.22
CA ARG A 4 46.73 5.50 41.31
C ARG A 4 45.45 6.03 40.67
N GLN A 5 45.16 7.31 40.88
CA GLN A 5 44.22 8.10 40.08
C GLN A 5 44.92 8.56 38.79
N PRO A 6 44.14 8.87 37.75
CA PRO A 6 44.30 10.13 37.02
C PRO A 6 42.97 10.92 37.09
N ALA A 7 42.97 12.24 37.38
CA ALA A 7 43.26 13.34 36.46
C ALA A 7 42.44 13.22 35.17
N GLY A 8 41.60 14.15 34.74
CA GLY A 8 41.19 15.47 35.20
C GLY A 8 40.17 15.93 34.15
N LEU A 9 39.01 16.40 34.59
CA LEU A 9 37.95 16.92 33.75
C LEU A 9 38.28 18.36 33.36
N ALA A 10 38.32 18.69 32.06
CA ALA A 10 37.93 20.01 31.52
C ALA A 10 38.15 20.06 30.01
N VAL A 11 37.06 20.10 29.22
CA VAL A 11 36.94 20.85 27.94
C VAL A 11 35.43 21.13 27.78
N ALA A 12 34.97 22.31 28.17
CA ALA A 12 34.76 23.49 27.31
C ALA A 12 33.58 23.33 26.33
N ALA A 13 32.48 23.98 26.68
CA ALA A 13 31.35 24.25 25.80
C ALA A 13 31.75 25.28 24.74
N VAL A 14 31.38 25.03 23.49
CA VAL A 14 31.30 26.06 22.45
C VAL A 14 29.95 25.92 21.76
N LEU A 15 29.10 26.93 21.96
CA LEU A 15 27.93 27.19 21.13
C LEU A 15 28.39 27.57 19.72
N SER A 16 27.69 27.07 18.71
CA SER A 16 27.48 27.80 17.46
C SER A 16 26.10 27.48 16.93
N ALA A 17 25.31 28.53 16.77
CA ALA A 17 24.00 28.55 16.14
C ALA A 17 24.14 29.19 14.74
N ALA A 18 23.38 28.65 13.77
CA ALA A 18 22.86 29.26 12.53
C ALA A 18 22.85 28.20 11.41
N LEU A 19 21.92 28.11 10.46
CA LEU A 19 20.61 28.73 10.18
C LEU A 19 20.00 27.86 9.06
N LEU A 20 18.68 27.65 9.14
CA LEU A 20 17.69 27.50 8.04
C LEU A 20 17.95 26.53 6.87
N GLY A 21 17.04 25.56 6.76
CA GLY A 21 16.76 24.82 5.52
C GLY A 21 15.63 23.84 5.78
N GLY A 22 14.39 24.33 5.70
CA GLY A 22 13.19 23.52 5.95
C GLY A 22 12.97 22.46 4.89
N CYS A 23 12.87 21.22 5.34
CA CYS A 23 12.04 20.18 4.75
C CYS A 23 11.23 19.59 5.91
N GLU A 24 9.94 19.90 5.99
CA GLU A 24 9.03 19.21 6.91
C GLU A 24 8.91 17.75 6.45
N ALA A 25 9.49 16.84 7.22
CA ALA A 25 9.21 15.42 7.13
C ALA A 25 7.81 15.13 7.72
N PRO A 26 7.06 14.14 7.20
CA PRO A 26 5.77 13.77 7.76
C PRO A 26 5.90 13.32 9.22
N GLN A 27 4.93 13.71 10.04
CA GLN A 27 4.95 13.56 11.48
C GLN A 27 4.99 12.08 11.92
N LEU A 28 6.03 11.73 12.68
CA LEU A 28 6.25 10.46 13.39
C LEU A 28 5.11 10.02 14.33
N GLY A 29 4.08 10.85 14.52
CA GLY A 29 3.03 10.68 15.53
C GLY A 29 1.96 9.63 15.22
N GLN A 30 1.93 9.03 14.02
CA GLN A 30 0.94 7.97 13.71
C GLN A 30 1.41 6.55 14.10
N TRP A 31 2.65 6.41 14.57
CA TRP A 31 3.25 5.10 14.92
C TRP A 31 3.39 4.87 16.44
N LEU A 32 2.85 5.79 17.26
CA LEU A 32 2.78 5.73 18.74
C LEU A 32 1.42 6.33 19.22
N PRO A 33 0.87 5.94 20.40
CA PRO A 33 -0.58 5.98 20.66
C PRO A 33 -1.18 7.32 21.15
N GLY A 34 -2.46 7.55 20.76
CA GLY A 34 -3.46 8.41 21.44
C GLY A 34 -3.87 9.67 20.65
N ALA A 35 -5.12 10.11 20.50
CA ALA A 35 -6.44 9.69 20.99
C ALA A 35 -7.54 10.22 20.04
N SER A 36 -8.67 9.51 19.99
CA SER A 36 -9.84 9.67 19.13
C SER A 36 -10.67 10.93 19.38
N ALA A 37 -11.27 11.50 18.33
CA ALA A 37 -12.44 12.37 18.41
C ALA A 37 -13.57 11.81 17.52
N GLN A 38 -14.75 11.61 18.13
CA GLN A 38 -15.97 11.15 17.45
C GLN A 38 -16.69 12.31 16.71
N PRO A 39 -17.46 12.00 15.64
CA PRO A 39 -18.21 12.99 14.86
C PRO A 39 -19.64 13.24 15.37
N GLN A 40 -20.14 14.46 15.19
CA GLN A 40 -21.54 14.86 15.37
C GLN A 40 -22.35 14.74 14.04
N PRO A 41 -23.66 14.45 14.11
CA PRO A 41 -24.51 14.17 12.95
C PRO A 41 -25.18 15.41 12.31
N ALA A 42 -25.58 15.24 11.05
CA ALA A 42 -26.27 16.20 10.18
C ALA A 42 -27.78 16.32 10.47
N ALA A 43 -28.35 17.49 10.14
CA ALA A 43 -29.78 17.78 10.10
C ALA A 43 -30.28 17.89 8.64
N PRO A 44 -31.54 17.51 8.32
CA PRO A 44 -32.10 17.59 6.97
C PRO A 44 -33.03 18.80 6.79
N ALA A 45 -33.24 19.22 5.54
CA ALA A 45 -34.45 19.96 5.15
C ALA A 45 -34.73 19.80 3.64
N ASP A 46 -35.88 19.18 3.36
CA ASP A 46 -36.62 19.18 2.10
C ASP A 46 -37.13 20.59 1.74
N VAL A 47 -37.02 20.98 0.47
CA VAL A 47 -37.94 21.92 -0.19
C VAL A 47 -38.06 21.56 -1.67
N GLN A 48 -39.26 21.14 -2.10
CA GLN A 48 -39.67 21.09 -3.52
C GLN A 48 -39.98 22.50 -4.04
N PRO A 49 -39.94 22.70 -5.38
CA PRO A 49 -41.18 23.19 -5.98
C PRO A 49 -41.57 22.56 -7.32
N LYS A 50 -42.80 22.92 -7.68
CA LYS A 50 -43.72 22.40 -8.70
C LYS A 50 -43.27 22.56 -10.15
N THR A 51 -43.81 21.65 -10.95
CA THR A 51 -44.02 21.65 -12.40
C THR A 51 -44.72 22.89 -12.95
N GLU A 52 -44.27 23.36 -14.12
CA GLU A 52 -45.10 23.96 -15.18
C GLU A 52 -44.33 23.93 -16.53
N GLU A 53 -45.03 23.51 -17.58
CA GLU A 53 -44.71 23.62 -19.03
C GLU A 53 -46.06 23.95 -19.72
N PRO A 54 -46.14 24.37 -21.00
CA PRO A 54 -45.10 24.79 -21.96
C PRO A 54 -45.48 26.07 -22.74
N SER A 55 -44.57 26.64 -23.57
CA SER A 55 -44.96 27.36 -24.80
C SER A 55 -43.80 27.52 -25.78
N THR A 56 -44.17 27.81 -27.03
CA THR A 56 -43.56 27.44 -28.30
C THR A 56 -42.65 28.51 -28.95
N ASP A 57 -41.79 27.99 -29.83
CA ASP A 57 -41.29 28.58 -31.08
C ASP A 57 -40.08 29.53 -31.02
N GLY A 58 -39.10 29.24 -31.88
CA GLY A 58 -37.86 30.01 -31.99
C GLY A 58 -36.73 29.21 -32.62
N THR A 59 -36.58 29.34 -33.93
CA THR A 59 -35.49 28.77 -34.75
C THR A 59 -34.13 29.27 -34.22
N ALA A 60 -33.41 28.43 -33.48
CA ALA A 60 -32.03 28.67 -33.09
C ALA A 60 -31.08 27.81 -33.94
N ALA A 61 -30.06 28.44 -34.51
CA ALA A 61 -28.85 27.76 -34.98
C ALA A 61 -28.34 26.81 -33.86
N PRO A 62 -27.64 25.70 -34.19
CA PRO A 62 -27.16 24.79 -33.14
C PRO A 62 -26.30 25.58 -32.17
N SER A 63 -26.83 25.79 -30.97
CA SER A 63 -26.10 26.42 -29.88
C SER A 63 -24.93 25.51 -29.55
N SER A 64 -23.71 26.02 -29.72
CA SER A 64 -22.52 25.40 -29.17
C SER A 64 -22.78 25.19 -27.68
N SER A 65 -22.99 23.95 -27.26
CA SER A 65 -23.28 23.62 -25.87
C SER A 65 -22.09 24.04 -25.02
N SER A 66 -22.21 25.19 -24.34
CA SER A 66 -21.17 25.68 -23.46
C SER A 66 -20.98 24.69 -22.32
N ILE A 67 -19.78 24.13 -22.18
CA ILE A 67 -19.47 23.23 -21.07
C ILE A 67 -19.02 24.03 -19.84
N SER A 68 -19.24 23.47 -18.65
CA SER A 68 -18.63 23.95 -17.42
C SER A 68 -17.47 23.04 -17.03
N LEU A 69 -16.25 23.58 -16.97
CA LEU A 69 -15.10 22.84 -16.45
C LEU A 69 -15.28 22.49 -14.98
N ALA A 70 -16.16 23.15 -14.22
CA ALA A 70 -16.47 22.76 -12.84
C ALA A 70 -16.89 21.28 -12.72
N ALA A 71 -17.52 20.71 -13.76
CA ALA A 71 -17.93 19.31 -13.80
C ALA A 71 -16.78 18.31 -14.02
N VAL A 72 -15.56 18.75 -14.35
CA VAL A 72 -14.39 17.86 -14.43
C VAL A 72 -14.00 17.44 -13.01
N PRO A 73 -14.01 16.13 -12.67
CA PRO A 73 -13.62 15.66 -11.34
C PRO A 73 -12.12 15.84 -11.12
N ALA A 74 -11.71 16.26 -9.93
CA ALA A 74 -10.30 16.42 -9.60
C ALA A 74 -9.56 15.08 -9.50
N ASN A 75 -10.23 14.05 -8.98
CA ASN A 75 -9.68 12.71 -8.81
C ASN A 75 -10.72 11.66 -9.23
N LEU A 76 -10.29 10.64 -9.95
CA LEU A 76 -11.09 9.49 -10.35
C LEU A 76 -10.31 8.21 -10.05
N VAL A 77 -11.00 7.22 -9.48
CA VAL A 77 -10.47 5.87 -9.30
C VAL A 77 -11.24 4.96 -10.24
N LEU A 78 -10.53 4.34 -11.18
CA LEU A 78 -11.12 3.53 -12.24
C LEU A 78 -10.46 2.16 -12.31
N ALA A 79 -11.24 1.12 -12.61
CA ALA A 79 -10.70 -0.22 -12.82
C ALA A 79 -9.97 -0.32 -14.18
N PRO A 80 -9.03 -1.25 -14.33
CA PRO A 80 -8.49 -1.59 -15.66
C PRO A 80 -9.61 -1.88 -16.66
N GLY A 81 -9.51 -1.30 -17.86
CA GLY A 81 -10.54 -1.44 -18.91
C GLY A 81 -11.80 -0.58 -18.72
N ALA A 82 -11.91 0.17 -17.63
CA ALA A 82 -13.05 1.04 -17.39
C ALA A 82 -13.11 2.18 -18.41
N LYS A 83 -14.33 2.61 -18.72
CA LYS A 83 -14.62 3.78 -19.56
C LYS A 83 -15.42 4.80 -18.78
N GLN A 84 -15.18 6.06 -19.04
CA GLN A 84 -15.92 7.18 -18.47
C GLN A 84 -15.97 8.32 -19.49
N THR A 85 -16.98 9.18 -19.42
CA THR A 85 -17.08 10.36 -20.26
C THR A 85 -16.84 11.60 -19.41
N LEU A 86 -15.88 12.44 -19.81
CA LEU A 86 -15.66 13.77 -19.25
C LEU A 86 -16.58 14.79 -19.95
N PRO A 87 -16.83 15.97 -19.34
CA PRO A 87 -17.58 17.04 -20.00
C PRO A 87 -16.99 17.35 -21.38
N TYR A 88 -17.83 17.39 -22.43
CA TYR A 88 -17.44 17.54 -23.84
C TYR A 88 -18.34 18.51 -24.59
N GLY A 89 -17.78 19.13 -25.62
CA GLY A 89 -18.45 20.16 -26.44
C GLY A 89 -17.47 20.77 -27.43
N ASP A 90 -17.98 21.64 -28.31
CA ASP A 90 -17.17 22.31 -29.33
C ASP A 90 -16.07 23.16 -28.68
N GLY A 91 -14.84 23.04 -29.19
CA GLY A 91 -13.69 23.79 -28.70
C GLY A 91 -13.08 23.28 -27.40
N VAL A 92 -13.56 22.15 -26.86
CA VAL A 92 -12.92 21.46 -25.73
C VAL A 92 -11.78 20.59 -26.24
N THR A 93 -10.64 20.63 -25.56
CA THR A 93 -9.51 19.74 -25.86
C THR A 93 -9.08 18.95 -24.64
N TYR A 94 -8.56 17.75 -24.90
CA TYR A 94 -8.11 16.82 -23.86
C TYR A 94 -6.68 16.38 -24.11
N ARG A 95 -5.93 16.15 -23.03
CA ARG A 95 -4.59 15.56 -23.09
C ARG A 95 -4.35 14.65 -21.90
N SER A 96 -3.98 13.40 -22.15
CA SER A 96 -3.47 12.49 -21.13
C SER A 96 -1.96 12.63 -20.98
N SER A 97 -1.46 12.65 -19.74
CA SER A 97 -0.03 12.61 -19.44
C SER A 97 0.57 11.21 -19.63
N ALA A 98 -0.24 10.15 -19.65
CA ALA A 98 0.18 8.76 -19.81
C ALA A 98 -0.83 8.00 -20.72
N PRO A 99 -0.73 8.18 -22.05
CA PRO A 99 -1.66 7.57 -23.01
C PRO A 99 -1.68 6.04 -23.03
N ASP A 100 -0.62 5.40 -22.53
CA ASP A 100 -0.50 3.95 -22.35
C ASP A 100 -1.32 3.43 -21.16
N VAL A 101 -1.60 4.30 -20.18
CA VAL A 101 -2.45 4.02 -19.01
C VAL A 101 -3.89 4.47 -19.26
N VAL A 102 -4.09 5.71 -19.70
CA VAL A 102 -5.41 6.31 -19.94
C VAL A 102 -5.40 7.07 -21.25
N THR A 103 -6.30 6.72 -22.17
CA THR A 103 -6.57 7.49 -23.39
C THR A 103 -7.80 8.37 -23.20
N VAL A 104 -7.86 9.49 -23.91
CA VAL A 104 -9.05 10.36 -23.96
C VAL A 104 -9.32 10.77 -25.41
N GLY A 105 -10.53 10.47 -25.89
CA GLY A 105 -10.99 10.81 -27.23
C GLY A 105 -11.47 12.26 -27.37
N PRO A 106 -11.72 12.74 -28.59
CA PRO A 106 -12.17 14.11 -28.85
C PRO A 106 -13.54 14.44 -28.22
N ASN A 107 -14.36 13.42 -27.94
CA ASN A 107 -15.67 13.58 -27.29
C ASN A 107 -15.59 13.36 -25.76
N GLY A 108 -14.42 13.50 -25.16
CA GLY A 108 -14.22 13.28 -23.71
C GLY A 108 -14.28 11.81 -23.28
N GLU A 109 -14.28 10.87 -24.22
CA GLU A 109 -14.28 9.43 -23.94
C GLU A 109 -12.95 8.99 -23.33
N LEU A 110 -12.93 8.84 -22.02
CA LEU A 110 -11.82 8.33 -21.25
C LEU A 110 -11.88 6.80 -21.23
N ALA A 111 -10.77 6.15 -21.56
CA ALA A 111 -10.62 4.69 -21.46
C ALA A 111 -9.32 4.35 -20.73
N VAL A 112 -9.43 3.53 -19.69
CA VAL A 112 -8.28 2.96 -18.97
C VAL A 112 -7.82 1.71 -19.70
N SER A 113 -6.52 1.57 -19.93
CA SER A 113 -5.94 0.36 -20.49
C SER A 113 -6.29 -0.85 -19.63
N SER A 114 -6.74 -1.94 -20.25
CA SER A 114 -6.98 -3.22 -19.55
C SER A 114 -5.70 -3.85 -18.99
N ARG A 115 -4.53 -3.38 -19.46
CA ARG A 115 -3.20 -3.80 -19.00
C ARG A 115 -2.55 -2.82 -18.03
N ALA A 116 -3.22 -1.72 -17.68
CA ALA A 116 -2.68 -0.79 -16.72
C ALA A 116 -2.49 -1.49 -15.36
N ALA A 117 -1.28 -1.38 -14.80
CA ALA A 117 -0.99 -1.94 -13.49
C ALA A 117 -1.78 -1.19 -12.42
N THR A 118 -2.25 -1.91 -11.41
CA THR A 118 -2.90 -1.29 -10.25
C THR A 118 -1.97 -0.27 -9.59
N GLY A 119 -2.51 0.90 -9.25
CA GLY A 119 -1.77 2.03 -8.71
C GLY A 119 -1.18 2.98 -9.77
N SER A 120 -1.21 2.61 -11.05
CA SER A 120 -0.81 3.53 -12.14
C SER A 120 -1.68 4.77 -12.13
N THR A 121 -1.10 5.92 -12.47
CA THR A 121 -1.80 7.20 -12.55
C THR A 121 -1.65 7.86 -13.91
N ALA A 122 -2.65 8.64 -14.30
CA ALA A 122 -2.59 9.54 -15.45
C ALA A 122 -3.29 10.85 -15.11
N THR A 123 -2.73 11.97 -15.52
CA THR A 123 -3.40 13.27 -15.44
C THR A 123 -4.04 13.57 -16.78
N VAL A 124 -5.36 13.73 -16.79
CA VAL A 124 -6.11 14.22 -17.96
C VAL A 124 -6.31 15.72 -17.79
N THR A 125 -5.76 16.50 -18.72
CA THR A 125 -5.98 17.95 -18.81
C THR A 125 -7.14 18.21 -19.75
N VAL A 126 -8.08 19.04 -19.31
CA VAL A 126 -9.23 19.52 -20.08
C VAL A 126 -9.09 21.03 -20.24
N GLU A 127 -9.12 21.52 -21.47
CA GLU A 127 -9.04 22.96 -21.78
C GLU A 127 -10.26 23.40 -22.57
N TYR A 128 -10.83 24.55 -22.17
CA TYR A 128 -11.99 25.15 -22.82
C TYR A 128 -11.95 26.67 -22.62
N GLN A 129 -12.11 27.45 -23.69
CA GLN A 129 -12.13 28.93 -23.66
C GLN A 129 -10.96 29.59 -22.89
N GLY A 130 -9.77 28.98 -22.93
CA GLY A 130 -8.58 29.48 -22.23
C GLY A 130 -8.50 29.09 -20.75
N GLU A 131 -9.54 28.47 -20.20
CA GLU A 131 -9.47 27.84 -18.88
C GLU A 131 -8.93 26.42 -18.99
N ARG A 132 -8.22 25.98 -17.94
CA ARG A 132 -7.63 24.64 -17.83
C ARG A 132 -8.05 24.00 -16.51
N LYS A 133 -8.45 22.73 -16.58
CA LYS A 133 -8.65 21.89 -15.40
C LYS A 133 -8.02 20.51 -15.58
N THR A 134 -7.67 19.87 -14.48
CA THR A 134 -7.03 18.55 -14.48
C THR A 134 -7.84 17.55 -13.67
N ALA A 135 -7.83 16.30 -14.14
CA ALA A 135 -8.35 15.13 -13.45
C ALA A 135 -7.22 14.12 -13.27
N THR A 136 -6.91 13.75 -12.03
CA THR A 136 -5.98 12.65 -11.75
C THR A 136 -6.75 11.35 -11.75
N ILE A 137 -6.37 10.43 -12.63
CA ILE A 137 -6.93 9.09 -12.72
C ILE A 137 -5.99 8.14 -12.01
N THR A 138 -6.50 7.34 -11.08
CA THR A 138 -5.77 6.23 -10.45
C THR A 138 -6.41 4.92 -10.82
N VAL A 139 -5.63 3.98 -11.34
CA VAL A 139 -6.11 2.67 -11.76
C VAL A 139 -6.18 1.75 -10.53
N LYS A 140 -7.39 1.38 -10.08
CA LYS A 140 -7.59 0.38 -9.01
C LYS A 140 -8.80 -0.50 -9.33
N PRO A 141 -8.67 -1.84 -9.43
CA PRO A 141 -9.83 -2.73 -9.42
C PRO A 141 -10.48 -2.72 -8.04
N SER A 142 -11.72 -3.20 -7.94
CA SER A 142 -12.30 -3.51 -6.64
C SER A 142 -11.79 -4.86 -6.14
N LEU A 143 -11.72 -5.05 -4.81
CA LEU A 143 -11.38 -6.36 -4.27
C LEU A 143 -12.41 -7.42 -4.66
N ALA A 144 -13.70 -7.06 -4.75
CA ALA A 144 -14.76 -7.95 -5.21
C ALA A 144 -14.55 -8.43 -6.66
N SER A 145 -13.99 -7.61 -7.55
CA SER A 145 -13.74 -8.01 -8.95
C SER A 145 -12.48 -8.88 -9.14
N THR A 146 -11.69 -9.07 -8.09
CA THR A 146 -10.40 -9.78 -8.13
C THR A 146 -10.41 -11.07 -7.31
N VAL A 147 -11.59 -11.60 -7.00
CA VAL A 147 -11.78 -12.83 -6.23
C VAL A 147 -12.85 -13.71 -6.87
N THR A 148 -12.68 -15.02 -6.77
CA THR A 148 -13.66 -16.03 -7.19
C THR A 148 -13.68 -17.19 -6.20
N MET A 149 -14.71 -18.03 -6.21
CA MET A 149 -14.78 -19.20 -5.35
C MET A 149 -14.14 -20.41 -6.05
N VAL A 150 -13.06 -20.94 -5.48
CA VAL A 150 -12.43 -22.19 -5.91
C VAL A 150 -12.61 -23.22 -4.80
N ASN A 151 -13.41 -24.26 -5.05
CA ASN A 151 -13.72 -25.30 -4.05
C ASN A 151 -14.22 -24.74 -2.71
N GLY A 152 -15.04 -23.68 -2.75
CA GLY A 152 -15.56 -23.04 -1.53
C GLY A 152 -14.58 -22.09 -0.84
N VAL A 153 -13.40 -21.83 -1.41
CA VAL A 153 -12.42 -20.87 -0.88
C VAL A 153 -12.39 -19.62 -1.76
N PRO A 154 -12.59 -18.40 -1.20
CA PRO A 154 -12.39 -17.17 -1.95
C PRO A 154 -10.92 -17.04 -2.34
N THR A 155 -10.66 -17.09 -3.65
CA THR A 155 -9.33 -17.18 -4.25
C THR A 155 -9.13 -16.01 -5.20
N VAL A 156 -7.99 -15.32 -5.08
CA VAL A 156 -7.67 -14.16 -5.92
C VAL A 156 -7.46 -14.57 -7.38
N THR A 157 -7.89 -13.70 -8.31
CA THR A 157 -7.77 -13.92 -9.76
C THR A 157 -6.58 -13.20 -10.38
N ASN A 158 -5.88 -12.37 -9.62
CA ASN A 158 -4.73 -11.57 -10.03
C ASN A 158 -3.47 -11.85 -9.16
N PRO A 159 -3.04 -13.12 -8.99
CA PRO A 159 -2.00 -13.47 -8.02
C PRO A 159 -0.62 -12.84 -8.32
N ASP A 160 -0.36 -12.45 -9.58
CA ASP A 160 0.89 -11.80 -10.00
C ASP A 160 0.92 -10.28 -9.77
N ASP A 161 -0.21 -9.65 -9.43
CA ASP A 161 -0.28 -8.21 -9.17
C ASP A 161 0.56 -7.86 -7.93
N LEU A 162 1.39 -6.82 -8.02
CA LEU A 162 2.25 -6.38 -6.90
C LEU A 162 1.43 -5.98 -5.67
N VAL A 163 0.20 -5.53 -5.89
CA VAL A 163 -0.73 -5.11 -4.84
C VAL A 163 -1.85 -6.12 -4.59
N VAL A 164 -1.65 -7.39 -4.97
CA VAL A 164 -2.61 -8.46 -4.64
C VAL A 164 -2.87 -8.48 -3.13
N VAL A 165 -4.14 -8.48 -2.74
CA VAL A 165 -4.54 -8.58 -1.32
C VAL A 165 -4.74 -10.06 -0.99
N VAL A 166 -3.84 -10.59 -0.19
CA VAL A 166 -3.87 -11.94 0.37
C VAL A 166 -3.98 -11.79 1.88
N ASN A 167 -5.05 -12.31 2.46
CA ASN A 167 -5.33 -12.18 3.88
C ASN A 167 -6.22 -13.33 4.34
N LYS A 168 -6.81 -13.22 5.53
CA LYS A 168 -7.73 -14.25 6.04
C LYS A 168 -8.90 -14.48 5.10
N GLU A 169 -9.41 -13.51 4.36
CA GLU A 169 -10.60 -13.70 3.51
C GLU A 169 -10.26 -14.07 2.07
N ARG A 170 -9.03 -13.83 1.64
CA ARG A 170 -8.62 -13.93 0.23
C ARG A 170 -7.36 -14.80 0.10
N ALA A 171 -7.53 -15.99 -0.46
CA ALA A 171 -6.45 -16.94 -0.66
C ALA A 171 -5.80 -16.81 -2.05
N LEU A 172 -4.52 -17.18 -2.15
CA LEU A 172 -3.87 -17.52 -3.41
C LEU A 172 -4.31 -18.91 -3.87
N PRO A 173 -4.27 -19.19 -5.20
CA PRO A 173 -4.38 -20.55 -5.70
C PRO A 173 -3.36 -21.47 -5.03
N ALA A 174 -3.75 -22.71 -4.73
CA ALA A 174 -2.91 -23.65 -4.00
C ALA A 174 -1.63 -24.04 -4.75
N ASP A 175 -1.68 -24.02 -6.07
CA ASP A 175 -0.58 -24.28 -7.00
C ASP A 175 0.18 -23.01 -7.41
N TYR A 176 -0.19 -21.83 -6.89
CA TYR A 176 0.48 -20.59 -7.24
C TYR A 176 1.93 -20.57 -6.75
N VAL A 177 2.84 -20.42 -7.71
CA VAL A 177 4.26 -20.14 -7.53
C VAL A 177 4.57 -18.84 -8.27
N PRO A 178 5.11 -17.81 -7.58
CA PRO A 178 5.43 -16.54 -8.21
C PRO A 178 6.41 -16.67 -9.38
N PRO A 179 6.28 -15.83 -10.42
CA PRO A 179 7.27 -15.78 -11.48
C PRO A 179 8.59 -15.24 -10.93
N ARG A 180 9.70 -15.86 -11.34
CA ARG A 180 11.09 -15.40 -11.09
C ARG A 180 11.38 -15.08 -9.63
N LEU A 181 11.45 -16.14 -8.82
CA LEU A 181 12.00 -16.07 -7.47
C LEU A 181 13.54 -16.05 -7.53
N VAL A 182 14.14 -15.08 -6.84
CA VAL A 182 15.60 -14.90 -6.73
C VAL A 182 16.00 -14.70 -5.28
N GLU A 183 17.25 -15.02 -4.97
CA GLU A 183 17.84 -14.72 -3.66
C GLU A 183 18.42 -13.29 -3.70
N PRO A 184 17.92 -12.35 -2.87
CA PRO A 184 18.48 -11.00 -2.79
C PRO A 184 19.87 -11.05 -2.15
N ASN A 185 20.76 -10.18 -2.60
CA ASN A 185 22.10 -9.99 -2.06
C ASN A 185 22.08 -9.18 -0.75
N VAL A 186 21.44 -9.72 0.27
CA VAL A 186 21.35 -9.14 1.62
C VAL A 186 21.72 -10.19 2.68
N PRO A 187 22.20 -9.78 3.86
CA PRO A 187 22.43 -10.72 4.95
C PRO A 187 21.11 -11.30 5.48
N PHE A 188 21.13 -12.57 5.87
CA PHE A 188 20.05 -13.24 6.56
C PHE A 188 20.51 -13.75 7.92
N THR A 189 19.54 -13.99 8.79
CA THR A 189 19.73 -14.56 10.14
C THR A 189 20.21 -16.02 10.17
N PHE A 190 20.44 -16.63 9.00
CA PHE A 190 20.91 -18.00 8.86
C PHE A 190 21.73 -18.14 7.57
N SER A 191 22.55 -19.18 7.52
CA SER A 191 23.39 -19.50 6.36
C SER A 191 22.80 -20.66 5.55
N GLY A 192 23.26 -20.80 4.30
CA GLY A 192 22.83 -21.88 3.40
C GLY A 192 21.59 -21.52 2.58
N LYS A 193 21.33 -22.32 1.54
CA LYS A 193 20.18 -22.13 0.64
C LYS A 193 18.90 -22.55 1.33
N ALA A 194 17.86 -21.72 1.25
CA ALA A 194 16.52 -22.05 1.73
C ALA A 194 15.46 -21.30 0.92
N GLU A 195 14.28 -21.90 0.77
CA GLU A 195 13.12 -21.28 0.10
C GLU A 195 12.82 -19.88 0.67
N LYS A 196 12.89 -19.75 2.01
CA LYS A 196 12.68 -18.49 2.73
C LYS A 196 13.78 -17.43 2.55
N ARG A 197 14.76 -17.66 1.68
CA ARG A 197 15.67 -16.60 1.19
C ARG A 197 15.20 -15.99 -0.11
N LEU A 198 14.23 -16.59 -0.78
CA LEU A 198 13.79 -16.14 -2.09
C LEU A 198 12.75 -15.02 -1.97
N LEU A 199 12.75 -14.12 -2.93
CA LEU A 199 11.71 -13.11 -3.16
C LEU A 199 11.46 -13.01 -4.66
N ARG A 200 10.32 -12.45 -5.07
CA ARG A 200 10.14 -12.01 -6.46
C ARG A 200 11.24 -11.00 -6.79
N GLU A 201 11.74 -11.06 -8.02
CA GLU A 201 12.87 -10.24 -8.48
C GLU A 201 12.71 -8.74 -8.18
N GLU A 202 11.52 -8.18 -8.36
CA GLU A 202 11.25 -6.76 -8.09
C GLU A 202 11.39 -6.41 -6.59
N ALA A 203 10.86 -7.27 -5.71
CA ALA A 203 10.98 -7.11 -4.27
C ALA A 203 12.42 -7.36 -3.78
N ALA A 204 13.12 -8.33 -4.38
CA ALA A 204 14.52 -8.63 -4.06
C ALA A 204 15.42 -7.42 -4.31
N ARG A 205 15.34 -6.81 -5.50
CA ARG A 205 16.12 -5.61 -5.85
C ARG A 205 15.80 -4.43 -4.95
N ALA A 206 14.51 -4.22 -4.67
CA ALA A 206 14.09 -3.17 -3.75
C ALA A 206 14.62 -3.39 -2.32
N LEU A 207 14.67 -4.65 -1.87
CA LEU A 207 15.22 -4.99 -0.56
C LEU A 207 16.72 -4.73 -0.49
N GLU A 208 17.46 -5.04 -1.55
CA GLU A 208 18.89 -4.71 -1.66
C GLU A 208 19.13 -3.21 -1.56
N GLU A 209 18.35 -2.39 -2.27
CA GLU A 209 18.42 -0.92 -2.17
C GLU A 209 18.10 -0.43 -0.74
N LEU A 210 17.04 -0.95 -0.12
CA LEU A 210 16.65 -0.62 1.25
C LEU A 210 17.76 -0.94 2.26
N PHE A 211 18.34 -2.14 2.17
CA PHE A 211 19.39 -2.59 3.08
C PHE A 211 20.70 -1.84 2.84
N ALA A 212 21.03 -1.51 1.59
CA ALA A 212 22.18 -0.70 1.26
C ALA A 212 22.06 0.70 1.88
N LYS A 213 20.88 1.32 1.79
CA LYS A 213 20.62 2.62 2.43
C LYS A 213 20.65 2.53 3.95
N ALA A 214 20.02 1.51 4.54
CA ALA A 214 20.08 1.28 5.99
C ALA A 214 21.55 1.22 6.47
N ASN A 215 22.39 0.47 5.77
CA ASN A 215 23.80 0.34 6.12
C ASN A 215 24.57 1.67 6.00
N GLN A 216 24.26 2.50 5.00
CA GLN A 216 24.83 3.86 4.88
C GLN A 216 24.44 4.75 6.07
N ASP A 217 23.24 4.56 6.61
CA ASP A 217 22.74 5.28 7.78
C ASP A 217 23.17 4.63 9.12
N GLY A 218 24.05 3.62 9.06
CA GLY A 218 24.56 2.91 10.25
C GLY A 218 23.52 1.99 10.91
N ILE A 219 22.54 1.52 10.13
CA ILE A 219 21.48 0.58 10.52
C ILE A 219 21.75 -0.77 9.85
N GLN A 220 21.85 -1.83 10.66
CA GLN A 220 22.12 -3.18 10.17
C GLN A 220 20.87 -4.04 10.25
N LEU A 221 20.37 -4.44 9.08
CA LEU A 221 19.18 -5.27 8.93
C LEU A 221 19.54 -6.66 8.42
N TYR A 222 18.72 -7.65 8.78
CA TYR A 222 18.86 -9.04 8.35
C TYR A 222 17.51 -9.59 7.89
N GLY A 223 17.50 -10.31 6.76
CA GLY A 223 16.36 -11.11 6.36
C GLY A 223 16.12 -12.31 7.29
N VAL A 224 14.85 -12.63 7.53
CA VAL A 224 14.42 -13.75 8.38
C VAL A 224 13.62 -14.79 7.59
N SER A 225 12.62 -14.34 6.84
CA SER A 225 11.76 -15.20 6.03
C SER A 225 11.12 -14.45 4.87
N GLY A 226 11.51 -14.79 3.64
CA GLY A 226 10.90 -14.33 2.39
C GLY A 226 9.81 -15.30 1.91
N TYR A 227 9.96 -15.82 0.70
CA TYR A 227 9.01 -16.74 0.05
C TYR A 227 8.75 -18.01 0.88
N ARG A 228 7.50 -18.44 0.88
CA ARG A 228 7.05 -19.68 1.50
C ARG A 228 5.96 -20.31 0.64
N SER A 229 6.22 -21.49 0.09
CA SER A 229 5.20 -22.16 -0.74
C SER A 229 3.95 -22.54 0.05
N TYR A 230 2.86 -22.77 -0.67
CA TYR A 230 1.62 -23.31 -0.11
C TYR A 230 1.87 -24.57 0.72
N HIS A 231 2.70 -25.50 0.20
CA HIS A 231 3.01 -26.75 0.87
C HIS A 231 3.76 -26.51 2.20
N THR A 232 4.79 -25.66 2.19
CA THR A 232 5.50 -25.28 3.42
C THR A 232 4.55 -24.64 4.44
N GLN A 233 3.65 -23.75 4.00
CA GLN A 233 2.65 -23.13 4.90
C GLN A 233 1.67 -24.17 5.47
N LYS A 234 1.27 -25.18 4.68
CA LYS A 234 0.43 -26.29 5.13
C LYS A 234 1.10 -27.11 6.22
N VAL A 235 2.34 -27.51 6.01
CA VAL A 235 3.11 -28.28 7.02
C VAL A 235 3.27 -27.47 8.32
N LEU A 236 3.55 -26.16 8.22
CA LEU A 236 3.64 -25.28 9.39
C LEU A 236 2.32 -25.18 10.14
N TYR A 237 1.21 -24.93 9.43
CA TYR A 237 -0.11 -24.82 10.03
C TYR A 237 -0.51 -26.13 10.73
N GLU A 238 -0.37 -27.28 10.07
CA GLU A 238 -0.66 -28.60 10.65
C GLU A 238 0.20 -28.89 11.89
N GLY A 239 1.46 -28.45 11.89
CA GLY A 239 2.35 -28.50 13.05
C GLY A 239 1.81 -27.69 14.24
N TYR A 240 1.34 -26.46 14.01
CA TYR A 240 0.72 -25.63 15.05
C TYR A 240 -0.57 -26.24 15.57
N VAL A 241 -1.44 -26.75 14.69
CA VAL A 241 -2.68 -27.44 15.11
C VAL A 241 -2.35 -28.61 16.04
N LYS A 242 -1.35 -29.42 15.67
CA LYS A 242 -0.94 -30.59 16.46
C LYS A 242 -0.36 -30.22 17.82
N THR A 243 0.35 -29.10 17.93
CA THR A 243 1.10 -28.73 19.15
C THR A 243 0.37 -27.75 20.06
N GLN A 244 -0.49 -26.89 19.50
CA GLN A 244 -1.11 -25.75 20.19
C GLN A 244 -2.65 -25.70 19.99
N GLY A 245 -3.21 -26.57 19.16
CA GLY A 245 -4.65 -26.65 18.89
C GLY A 245 -5.09 -25.79 17.69
N ALA A 246 -6.23 -26.14 17.11
CA ALA A 246 -6.74 -25.52 15.88
C ALA A 246 -7.11 -24.04 16.04
N GLU A 247 -7.73 -23.68 17.16
CA GLU A 247 -8.12 -22.29 17.46
C GLU A 247 -6.89 -21.38 17.56
N HIS A 248 -5.85 -21.83 18.27
CA HIS A 248 -4.59 -21.10 18.37
C HIS A 248 -3.91 -20.97 17.00
N ALA A 249 -3.83 -22.07 16.24
CA ALA A 249 -3.23 -22.06 14.91
C ALA A 249 -3.96 -21.11 13.95
N ALA A 250 -5.30 -21.07 13.95
CA ALA A 250 -6.08 -20.16 13.12
C ALA A 250 -5.90 -18.68 13.49
N ARG A 251 -5.59 -18.39 14.76
CA ARG A 251 -5.35 -17.02 15.24
C ARG A 251 -3.97 -16.49 14.83
N TYR A 252 -2.93 -17.30 15.00
CA TYR A 252 -1.52 -16.86 14.91
C TYR A 252 -0.77 -17.36 13.67
N SER A 253 -1.32 -18.31 12.92
CA SER A 253 -0.75 -18.79 11.66
C SER A 253 -1.74 -18.62 10.53
N ALA A 254 -1.28 -18.06 9.42
CA ALA A 254 -2.04 -18.05 8.19
C ALA A 254 -2.41 -19.48 7.77
N LEU A 255 -3.63 -19.66 7.28
CA LEU A 255 -3.99 -20.88 6.55
C LEU A 255 -3.20 -20.96 5.23
N PRO A 256 -2.99 -22.17 4.68
CA PRO A 256 -2.37 -22.33 3.37
C PRO A 256 -3.12 -21.52 2.30
N GLY A 257 -2.39 -20.79 1.45
CA GLY A 257 -2.97 -19.85 0.49
C GLY A 257 -3.24 -18.46 1.07
N LYS A 258 -3.31 -18.28 2.39
CA LYS A 258 -3.65 -17.00 3.05
C LYS A 258 -2.45 -16.27 3.65
N SER A 259 -1.24 -16.73 3.35
CA SER A 259 0.01 -16.10 3.77
C SER A 259 0.58 -15.25 2.65
N GLU A 260 0.92 -13.99 2.94
CA GLU A 260 1.57 -13.12 1.96
C GLU A 260 2.96 -13.61 1.57
N HIS A 261 3.63 -14.43 2.38
CA HIS A 261 4.91 -15.05 2.00
C HIS A 261 4.80 -15.90 0.72
N GLN A 262 3.63 -16.47 0.41
CA GLN A 262 3.45 -17.22 -0.84
C GLN A 262 3.49 -16.31 -2.08
N THR A 263 3.25 -15.01 -1.94
CA THR A 263 3.41 -14.05 -3.07
C THR A 263 4.86 -13.83 -3.46
N GLY A 264 5.83 -14.14 -2.58
CA GLY A 264 7.22 -13.74 -2.73
C GLY A 264 7.45 -12.23 -2.65
N LEU A 265 6.45 -11.44 -2.26
CA LEU A 265 6.52 -9.98 -2.06
C LEU A 265 6.67 -9.60 -0.58
N ALA A 266 6.54 -10.56 0.34
CA ALA A 266 6.69 -10.35 1.77
C ALA A 266 8.06 -10.80 2.27
N ILE A 267 8.64 -10.04 3.18
CA ILE A 267 9.90 -10.35 3.87
C ILE A 267 9.80 -9.96 5.33
N ASP A 268 10.06 -10.93 6.21
CA ASP A 268 10.32 -10.66 7.62
C ASP A 268 11.77 -10.22 7.80
N VAL A 269 11.99 -9.14 8.54
CA VAL A 269 13.32 -8.58 8.82
C VAL A 269 13.60 -8.49 10.32
N ALA A 270 14.88 -8.43 10.68
CA ALA A 270 15.32 -8.24 12.06
C ALA A 270 16.51 -7.29 12.13
N GLY A 271 16.73 -6.71 13.32
CA GLY A 271 17.93 -5.96 13.62
C GLY A 271 19.13 -6.86 13.93
N SER A 272 20.31 -6.24 13.96
CA SER A 272 21.60 -6.91 14.10
C SER A 272 21.78 -7.73 15.38
N ASP A 273 21.22 -7.26 16.50
CA ASP A 273 21.31 -7.94 17.79
C ASP A 273 20.33 -9.11 17.94
N ARG A 274 19.32 -9.17 17.06
CA ARG A 274 18.24 -10.18 17.02
C ARG A 274 17.49 -10.32 18.35
N SER A 275 17.57 -9.31 19.22
CA SER A 275 17.00 -9.35 20.57
C SER A 275 15.47 -9.33 20.56
N THR A 276 14.87 -8.85 19.47
CA THR A 276 13.42 -8.73 19.26
C THR A 276 12.99 -9.45 17.97
N LEU A 277 13.55 -10.62 17.72
CA LEU A 277 13.35 -11.37 16.48
C LEU A 277 11.87 -11.76 16.29
N LEU A 278 11.20 -11.10 15.33
CA LEU A 278 9.77 -11.31 15.03
C LEU A 278 8.85 -11.04 16.23
N GLU A 279 9.15 -9.98 16.99
CA GLU A 279 8.35 -9.56 18.13
C GLU A 279 8.02 -8.06 18.06
N GLU A 280 6.88 -7.65 18.64
CA GLU A 280 6.44 -6.25 18.67
C GLU A 280 7.50 -5.26 19.18
N PRO A 281 8.36 -5.61 20.18
CA PRO A 281 9.42 -4.72 20.63
C PRO A 281 10.40 -4.26 19.54
N PHE A 282 10.47 -4.96 18.39
CA PHE A 282 11.26 -4.53 17.23
C PHE A 282 10.92 -3.10 16.80
N ALA A 283 9.65 -2.69 16.90
CA ALA A 283 9.20 -1.33 16.59
C ALA A 283 9.93 -0.22 17.36
N TYR A 284 10.47 -0.53 18.55
CA TYR A 284 11.12 0.46 19.41
C TYR A 284 12.64 0.52 19.23
N THR A 285 13.22 -0.45 18.51
CA THR A 285 14.63 -0.49 18.14
C THR A 285 14.99 0.63 17.15
N ARG A 286 16.29 0.88 16.94
CA ARG A 286 16.74 1.86 15.94
C ARG A 286 16.37 1.38 14.53
N GLU A 287 16.53 0.09 14.28
CA GLU A 287 16.22 -0.61 13.05
C GLU A 287 14.73 -0.54 12.69
N GLY A 288 13.85 -0.86 13.65
CA GLY A 288 12.40 -0.82 13.43
C GLY A 288 11.87 0.59 13.17
N LYS A 289 12.36 1.59 13.90
CA LYS A 289 12.01 3.01 13.66
C LYS A 289 12.47 3.48 12.29
N TRP A 290 13.73 3.18 11.95
CA TRP A 290 14.29 3.53 10.65
C TRP A 290 13.50 2.89 9.49
N LEU A 291 13.09 1.62 9.64
CA LEU A 291 12.23 0.97 8.65
C LEU A 291 10.87 1.65 8.50
N ALA A 292 10.19 1.99 9.61
CA ALA A 292 8.91 2.67 9.56
C ALA A 292 8.97 4.02 8.84
N GLU A 293 10.12 4.71 8.90
CA GLU A 293 10.38 5.99 8.23
C GLU A 293 10.72 5.81 6.74
N HIS A 294 11.53 4.80 6.39
CA HIS A 294 12.16 4.73 5.07
C HIS A 294 11.63 3.62 4.15
N CYS A 295 10.94 2.60 4.64
CA CYS A 295 10.58 1.44 3.82
C CYS A 295 9.74 1.81 2.58
N ALA A 296 8.90 2.85 2.70
CA ALA A 296 8.04 3.34 1.63
C ALA A 296 8.82 3.88 0.42
N GLU A 297 9.99 4.49 0.65
CA GLU A 297 10.87 5.02 -0.41
C GLU A 297 11.35 3.92 -1.35
N TYR A 298 11.40 2.69 -0.84
CA TYR A 298 11.83 1.50 -1.57
C TYR A 298 10.66 0.62 -2.02
N GLY A 299 9.42 1.03 -1.77
CA GLY A 299 8.23 0.31 -2.22
C GLY A 299 7.72 -0.75 -1.26
N PHE A 300 8.17 -0.74 -0.01
CA PHE A 300 7.67 -1.59 1.06
C PHE A 300 6.73 -0.84 2.00
N ILE A 301 5.76 -1.56 2.57
CA ILE A 301 4.93 -1.11 3.68
C ILE A 301 5.16 -1.99 4.90
N ILE A 302 4.97 -1.44 6.10
CA ILE A 302 4.73 -2.26 7.29
C ILE A 302 3.32 -2.83 7.16
N ARG A 303 3.20 -4.13 6.91
CA ARG A 303 1.94 -4.72 6.40
C ARG A 303 0.82 -4.78 7.44
N TYR A 304 1.19 -5.13 8.67
CA TYR A 304 0.26 -5.33 9.77
C TYR A 304 0.51 -4.26 10.83
N LEU A 305 -0.36 -3.25 10.83
CA LEU A 305 -0.25 -2.06 11.65
C LEU A 305 -0.93 -2.27 13.02
N LYS A 306 -0.40 -1.60 14.04
CA LYS A 306 -1.01 -1.59 15.37
C LYS A 306 -2.38 -0.91 15.33
N GLY A 307 -3.38 -1.53 15.93
CA GLY A 307 -4.76 -1.01 15.93
C GLY A 307 -5.53 -1.23 14.63
N LYS A 308 -4.98 -2.03 13.70
CA LYS A 308 -5.61 -2.40 12.42
C LYS A 308 -5.85 -3.92 12.32
N GLU A 309 -5.88 -4.61 13.45
CA GLU A 309 -6.04 -6.06 13.56
C GLU A 309 -7.41 -6.50 13.03
N GLU A 310 -8.45 -5.70 13.26
CA GLU A 310 -9.80 -5.97 12.74
C GLU A 310 -9.86 -5.92 11.20
N ILE A 311 -9.05 -5.05 10.56
CA ILE A 311 -9.06 -4.88 9.10
C ILE A 311 -8.15 -5.92 8.42
N THR A 312 -6.97 -6.17 8.98
CA THR A 312 -6.00 -7.09 8.37
C THR A 312 -6.21 -8.54 8.78
N GLY A 313 -6.83 -8.77 9.94
CA GLY A 313 -6.97 -10.07 10.57
C GLY A 313 -5.72 -10.57 11.30
N TYR A 314 -4.64 -9.79 11.33
CA TYR A 314 -3.35 -10.17 11.95
C TYR A 314 -2.95 -9.18 13.04
N ALA A 315 -2.19 -9.66 14.02
CA ALA A 315 -1.63 -8.82 15.08
C ALA A 315 -0.61 -7.82 14.51
N TYR A 316 -0.18 -6.85 15.31
CA TYR A 316 0.87 -5.93 14.92
C TYR A 316 2.20 -6.65 14.65
N GLU A 317 2.75 -6.48 13.43
CA GLU A 317 4.02 -7.10 13.03
C GLU A 317 4.97 -6.05 12.43
N PRO A 318 5.72 -5.30 13.27
CA PRO A 318 6.65 -4.27 12.79
C PRO A 318 7.80 -4.79 11.91
N TRP A 319 8.04 -6.10 11.92
CA TRP A 319 9.08 -6.76 11.13
C TRP A 319 8.60 -7.19 9.73
N HIS A 320 7.29 -7.23 9.48
CA HIS A 320 6.72 -7.81 8.27
C HIS A 320 6.58 -6.75 7.18
N LEU A 321 7.50 -6.76 6.22
CA LEU A 321 7.49 -5.84 5.10
C LEU A 321 6.80 -6.47 3.89
N ARG A 322 5.88 -5.71 3.27
CA ARG A 322 5.20 -6.11 2.03
C ARG A 322 5.56 -5.16 0.89
N TYR A 323 6.14 -5.69 -0.19
CA TYR A 323 6.41 -4.94 -1.41
C TYR A 323 5.13 -4.71 -2.21
N VAL A 324 4.89 -3.45 -2.58
CA VAL A 324 3.73 -2.98 -3.36
C VAL A 324 4.13 -1.97 -4.46
N GLY A 325 5.42 -1.69 -4.60
CA GLY A 325 5.95 -0.64 -5.47
C GLY A 325 5.95 0.74 -4.80
N LYS A 326 6.85 1.62 -5.25
CA LYS A 326 7.16 2.92 -4.59
C LYS A 326 5.93 3.82 -4.42
N ALA A 327 5.18 4.05 -5.51
CA ALA A 327 4.03 4.96 -5.48
C ALA A 327 2.93 4.50 -4.50
N VAL A 328 2.61 3.20 -4.51
CA VAL A 328 1.58 2.63 -3.62
C VAL A 328 2.06 2.63 -2.18
N ALA A 329 3.32 2.24 -1.93
CA ALA A 329 3.88 2.23 -0.60
C ALA A 329 3.91 3.62 0.04
N GLN A 330 4.29 4.64 -0.74
CA GLN A 330 4.27 6.04 -0.30
C GLN A 330 2.86 6.52 0.06
N GLU A 331 1.85 6.21 -0.77
CA GLU A 331 0.47 6.57 -0.45
C GLU A 331 0.00 5.88 0.85
N ILE A 332 0.27 4.58 0.98
CA ILE A 332 -0.17 3.78 2.13
C ILE A 332 0.48 4.27 3.43
N MET A 333 1.81 4.38 3.43
CA MET A 333 2.58 4.72 4.63
C MET A 333 2.38 6.18 5.05
N SER A 334 2.25 7.13 4.11
CA SER A 334 2.00 8.55 4.43
C SER A 334 0.62 8.80 5.05
N LYS A 335 -0.35 7.91 4.82
CA LYS A 335 -1.71 8.00 5.34
C LYS A 335 -1.96 7.07 6.54
N GLY A 336 -0.99 6.26 6.95
CA GLY A 336 -1.15 5.27 8.03
C GLY A 336 -2.25 4.25 7.74
N MET A 337 -2.45 3.90 6.46
CA MET A 337 -3.49 2.96 6.03
C MET A 337 -2.94 1.56 5.83
N THR A 338 -3.84 0.58 5.82
CA THR A 338 -3.56 -0.80 5.41
C THR A 338 -3.66 -0.98 3.90
N LEU A 339 -3.20 -2.12 3.39
CA LEU A 339 -3.38 -2.47 1.98
C LEU A 339 -4.86 -2.69 1.64
N GLU A 340 -5.66 -3.19 2.58
CA GLU A 340 -7.12 -3.31 2.43
C GLU A 340 -7.79 -1.93 2.31
N GLU A 341 -7.45 -0.99 3.19
CA GLU A 341 -7.97 0.39 3.14
C GLU A 341 -7.58 1.14 1.85
N TYR A 342 -6.41 0.83 1.26
CA TYR A 342 -6.02 1.36 -0.05
C TYR A 342 -7.03 1.02 -1.16
N PHE A 343 -7.67 -0.14 -1.05
CA PHE A 343 -8.76 -0.58 -1.93
C PHE A 343 -10.16 -0.23 -1.41
N LYS A 344 -10.26 0.61 -0.38
CA LYS A 344 -11.51 1.00 0.30
C LYS A 344 -12.27 -0.18 0.92
N ASP A 345 -11.54 -1.23 1.29
CA ASP A 345 -12.08 -2.35 2.03
C ASP A 345 -11.63 -2.24 3.49
N ALA A 346 -12.42 -1.55 4.31
CA ALA A 346 -12.11 -1.31 5.73
C ALA A 346 -13.05 -2.10 6.65
N GLY A 347 -13.75 -3.10 6.10
CA GLY A 347 -14.65 -3.96 6.87
C GLY A 347 -13.85 -4.87 7.83
N PRO A 348 -14.44 -5.25 8.97
CA PRO A 348 -13.79 -6.21 9.86
C PRO A 348 -13.71 -7.58 9.17
N VAL A 349 -12.54 -8.21 9.27
CA VAL A 349 -12.32 -9.59 8.84
C VAL A 349 -13.25 -10.50 9.64
N GLN A 350 -13.98 -11.37 8.94
CA GLN A 350 -14.85 -12.34 9.59
C GLN A 350 -14.03 -13.39 10.33
N ALA A 351 -14.45 -13.70 11.56
CA ALA A 351 -13.86 -14.79 12.34
C ALA A 351 -13.97 -16.12 11.57
N GLN A 352 -12.90 -16.92 11.60
CA GLN A 352 -12.77 -18.18 10.85
C GLN A 352 -12.69 -19.38 11.77
#